data_AF-A0AAV0XQ46-F1
#
_entry.id   AF-A0AAV0XQ46-F1
#
_cell.length_a   1.000
_cell.length_b   1.000
_cell.length_c   1.000
_cell.angle_alpha   90.00
_cell.angle_beta   90.00
_cell.angle_gamma   90.00
#
_symmetry.space_group_name_H-M   'P 1'
#
loop_
_entity.id
_entity.type
_entity.pdbx_description
1 polymer ?
#
loop_
_entity_poly.entity_id
_entity_poly.type
_entity_poly.pdbx_seq_one_letter_code
_entity_poly.pdbx_strand_id
1 'polypeptide(L)'
;MHETSKDHIHNFMGLIRLEKNKSTIIADALNEGARLNKTIYNENVRKNRLILLHLIEVTLLLGKQELAFRGHDERSASSNQGNFCEVFNLLIKRNDELLLHYNKISNVFTGQFK
;
A
#
# COMPACT_ATOMS: atom_id res chain seq x y z
N MET A 1 -44.78 -6.24 -31.74
CA MET A 1 -43.48 -5.97 -32.41
C MET A 1 -42.48 -5.51 -31.37
N HIS A 2 -41.37 -6.23 -31.23
CA HIS A 2 -40.32 -5.93 -30.24
C HIS A 2 -39.61 -4.59 -30.51
N GLU A 3 -39.42 -4.25 -31.78
CA GLU A 3 -38.69 -3.06 -32.23
C GLU A 3 -39.38 -1.73 -31.91
N THR A 4 -40.70 -1.76 -31.68
CA THR A 4 -41.50 -0.59 -31.28
C THR A 4 -41.74 -0.55 -29.77
N SER A 5 -41.18 -1.50 -29.02
CA SER A 5 -41.29 -1.50 -27.56
C SER A 5 -40.57 -0.28 -26.99
N LYS A 6 -41.12 0.28 -25.90
CA LYS A 6 -40.50 1.40 -25.18
C LYS A 6 -39.07 1.05 -24.74
N ASP A 7 -38.84 -0.18 -24.32
CA ASP A 7 -37.53 -0.66 -23.87
C ASP A 7 -36.52 -0.72 -25.02
N HIS A 8 -36.95 -1.19 -26.21
CA HIS A 8 -36.09 -1.21 -27.40
C HIS A 8 -35.69 0.21 -27.81
N ILE A 9 -36.64 1.13 -27.86
CA ILE A 9 -36.38 2.54 -28.19
C ILE A 9 -35.48 3.19 -27.14
N HIS A 10 -35.73 2.94 -25.85
CA HIS A 10 -34.92 3.46 -24.75
C HIS A 10 -33.47 2.98 -24.84
N ASN A 11 -33.26 1.68 -25.02
CA ASN A 11 -31.94 1.09 -25.15
C ASN A 11 -31.20 1.58 -26.41
N PHE A 12 -31.90 1.67 -27.54
CA PHE A 12 -31.35 2.23 -28.78
C PHE A 12 -30.90 3.69 -28.60
N MET A 13 -31.74 4.54 -27.99
CA MET A 13 -31.38 5.92 -27.68
C MET A 13 -30.20 6.00 -26.70
N GLY A 14 -30.09 5.05 -25.77
CA GLY A 14 -28.94 4.89 -24.88
C GLY A 14 -27.65 4.61 -25.65
N LEU A 15 -27.68 3.66 -26.59
CA LEU A 15 -26.52 3.32 -27.42
C LEU A 15 -26.02 4.52 -28.24
N ILE A 16 -26.93 5.22 -28.93
CA ILE A 16 -26.58 6.41 -29.72
C ILE A 16 -25.98 7.51 -28.84
N ARG A 17 -26.47 7.66 -27.62
CA ARG A 17 -25.91 8.63 -26.65
C ARG A 17 -24.50 8.23 -26.22
N LEU A 18 -24.24 6.94 -26.01
CA LEU A 18 -22.89 6.45 -25.69
C LEU A 18 -21.92 6.67 -26.86
N GLU A 19 -22.34 6.39 -28.09
CA GLU A 19 -21.50 6.64 -29.27
C GLU A 19 -21.12 8.12 -29.41
N LYS A 20 -22.10 9.02 -29.22
CA LYS A 20 -21.87 10.47 -29.27
C LYS A 20 -20.93 10.98 -28.17
N ASN A 21 -20.93 10.34 -27.00
CA ASN A 21 -20.15 10.77 -25.84
C ASN A 21 -18.89 9.93 -25.59
N LYS A 22 -18.53 9.03 -26.50
CA LYS A 22 -17.45 8.04 -26.33
C LYS A 22 -16.14 8.69 -25.88
N SER A 23 -15.72 9.78 -26.52
CA SER A 23 -14.46 10.45 -26.22
C SER A 23 -14.44 11.05 -24.81
N THR A 24 -15.55 11.64 -24.36
CA THR A 24 -15.68 12.21 -23.01
C THR A 24 -15.65 11.10 -21.95
N ILE A 25 -16.38 10.01 -22.17
CA ILE A 25 -16.39 8.85 -21.26
C ILE A 25 -14.98 8.28 -21.09
N ILE A 26 -14.22 8.16 -22.19
CA ILE A 26 -12.84 7.69 -22.15
C ILE A 26 -11.95 8.68 -21.39
N ALA A 27 -12.07 9.99 -21.67
CA ALA A 27 -11.29 11.01 -20.98
C ALA A 27 -11.56 11.03 -19.47
N ASP A 28 -12.82 10.93 -19.07
CA ASP A 28 -13.23 10.88 -17.67
C ASP A 28 -12.67 9.63 -16.97
N ALA A 29 -12.77 8.46 -17.61
CA ALA A 29 -12.22 7.22 -17.08
C ALA A 29 -10.69 7.28 -16.91
N LEU A 30 -9.97 7.86 -17.88
CA LEU A 30 -8.53 8.05 -17.79
C LEU A 30 -8.15 9.02 -16.67
N ASN A 31 -8.89 10.12 -16.53
CA ASN A 31 -8.67 11.11 -15.49
C ASN A 31 -8.91 10.50 -14.09
N GLU A 32 -9.99 9.75 -13.93
CA GLU A 32 -10.27 9.01 -12.69
C GLU A 32 -9.17 7.99 -12.37
N GLY A 33 -8.70 7.24 -13.38
CA GLY A 33 -7.57 6.32 -13.22
C GLY A 33 -6.29 7.03 -12.75
N ALA A 34 -5.96 8.17 -13.36
CA ALA A 34 -4.80 8.98 -12.96
C ALA A 34 -4.95 9.51 -11.52
N ARG A 35 -6.15 9.97 -11.15
CA ARG A 35 -6.46 10.43 -9.79
C ARG A 35 -6.30 9.33 -8.76
N LEU A 36 -6.86 8.15 -9.02
CA LEU A 36 -6.75 6.98 -8.15
C LEU A 36 -5.30 6.54 -7.98
N ASN A 37 -4.53 6.47 -9.07
CA ASN A 37 -3.10 6.12 -9.02
C ASN A 37 -2.31 7.10 -8.16
N LYS A 38 -2.58 8.41 -8.26
CA LYS A 38 -1.94 9.43 -7.42
C LYS A 38 -2.29 9.23 -5.94
N THR A 39 -3.55 8.95 -5.63
CA THR A 39 -4.00 8.67 -4.26
C THR A 39 -3.30 7.43 -3.70
N ILE A 40 -3.27 6.33 -4.44
CA ILE A 40 -2.61 5.09 -4.03
C ILE A 40 -1.12 5.31 -3.81
N TYR A 41 -0.46 6.06 -4.72
CA TYR A 41 0.94 6.40 -4.59
C TYR A 41 1.19 7.20 -3.29
N ASN A 42 0.43 8.26 -3.05
CA ASN A 42 0.58 9.09 -1.86
C ASN A 42 0.36 8.31 -0.57
N GLU A 43 -0.61 7.38 -0.56
CA GLU A 43 -0.84 6.49 0.58
C GLU A 43 0.33 5.54 0.83
N ASN A 44 0.91 4.95 -0.23
CA ASN A 44 2.11 4.12 -0.08
C ASN A 44 3.28 4.94 0.48
N VAL A 45 3.47 6.18 0.00
CA VAL A 45 4.52 7.07 0.51
C VAL A 45 4.27 7.44 1.97
N ARG A 46 3.02 7.73 2.37
CA ARG A 46 2.65 7.96 3.77
C ARG A 46 3.02 6.77 4.65
N LYS A 47 2.66 5.54 4.25
CA LYS A 47 2.97 4.32 5.00
C LYS A 47 4.47 4.05 5.10
N ASN A 48 5.22 4.27 4.02
CA ASN A 48 6.69 4.17 4.03
C ASN A 48 7.32 5.14 5.04
N ARG A 49 6.83 6.39 5.09
CA ARG A 49 7.30 7.39 6.07
C ARG A 49 7.00 6.98 7.51
N LEU A 50 5.84 6.38 7.77
CA LEU A 50 5.48 5.89 9.11
C LEU A 50 6.38 4.73 9.55
N ILE A 51 6.68 3.79 8.65
CA ILE A 51 7.65 2.72 8.94
C ILE A 51 9.03 3.29 9.25
N LEU A 52 9.49 4.26 8.44
CA LEU A 52 10.78 4.92 8.68
C LEU A 52 10.81 5.66 10.02
N LEU A 53 9.70 6.32 10.39
CA LEU A 53 9.57 6.97 11.69
C LEU A 53 9.72 5.94 12.83
N HIS A 54 9.04 4.80 12.77
CA HIS A 54 9.21 3.75 13.77
C HIS A 54 10.66 3.24 13.85
N LEU A 55 11.35 3.06 12.72
CA LEU A 55 12.76 2.67 12.73
C LEU A 55 13.62 3.71 13.48
N ILE A 56 13.41 5.00 13.20
CA ILE A 56 14.10 6.10 13.88
C ILE A 56 13.77 6.13 15.37
N GLU A 57 12.51 5.96 15.75
CA GLU A 57 12.07 5.96 17.15
C GLU A 57 12.71 4.83 17.94
N VAL A 58 12.77 3.61 17.38
CA VAL A 58 13.47 2.48 18.01
C VAL A 58 14.95 2.78 18.15
N THR A 59 15.60 3.33 17.11
CA THR A 59 17.01 3.73 17.18
C THR A 59 17.26 4.76 18.28
N LEU A 60 16.42 5.79 18.38
CA LEU A 60 16.53 6.82 19.40
C LEU A 60 16.27 6.27 20.80
N LEU A 61 15.28 5.39 20.97
CA LEU A 61 14.98 4.75 22.24
C LEU A 61 16.19 3.97 22.75
N LEU A 62 16.74 3.07 21.92
CA LEU A 62 17.87 2.23 22.31
C LEU A 62 19.13 3.05 22.55
N GLY A 63 19.39 4.05 21.71
CA GLY A 63 20.52 4.96 21.89
C GLY A 63 20.42 5.79 23.18
N LYS A 64 19.25 6.34 23.50
CA LYS A 64 19.04 7.14 24.73
C LYS A 64 19.10 6.31 26.01
N GLN A 65 18.73 5.04 25.94
CA GLN A 65 18.76 4.12 27.08
C GLN A 65 20.07 3.32 27.15
N GLU A 66 21.03 3.58 26.25
CA GLU A 66 22.30 2.86 26.14
C GLU A 66 22.12 1.33 26.00
N LEU A 67 21.03 0.90 25.38
CA LEU A 67 20.72 -0.51 25.18
C LEU A 67 21.42 -1.04 23.93
N ALA A 68 21.88 -2.29 24.00
CA ALA A 68 22.39 -2.99 22.84
C ALA A 68 21.32 -3.10 21.75
N PHE A 69 21.66 -2.74 20.52
CA PHE A 69 20.73 -2.81 19.40
C PHE A 69 20.52 -4.25 18.94
N ARG A 70 21.61 -5.02 18.92
CA ARG A 70 21.70 -6.35 18.34
C ARG A 70 21.82 -7.42 19.41
N GLY A 71 21.30 -8.61 19.09
CA GLY A 71 21.48 -9.83 19.87
C GLY A 71 22.70 -10.61 19.41
N HIS A 72 23.02 -11.69 20.11
CA HIS A 72 24.06 -12.63 19.69
C HIS A 72 23.64 -13.42 18.43
N ASP A 73 22.35 -13.75 18.33
CA ASP A 73 21.75 -14.41 17.17
C ASP A 73 20.45 -13.71 16.76
N GLU A 74 20.45 -13.07 15.59
CA GLU A 74 19.28 -12.36 15.04
C GLU A 74 18.42 -13.26 14.13
N ARG A 75 18.69 -14.57 14.06
CA ARG A 75 17.90 -15.52 13.26
C ARG A 75 16.46 -15.61 13.78
N SER A 76 15.52 -15.95 12.89
CA SER A 76 14.10 -16.19 13.23
C SER A 76 13.87 -17.25 14.30
N ALA A 77 14.80 -18.19 14.47
CA ALA A 77 14.73 -19.25 15.46
C ALA A 77 15.32 -18.87 16.83
N SER A 78 15.96 -17.70 16.94
CA SER A 78 16.56 -17.24 18.19
C SER A 78 15.48 -16.82 19.19
N SER A 79 15.70 -17.11 20.48
CA SER A 79 14.85 -16.63 21.56
C SER A 79 15.04 -15.15 21.87
N ASN A 80 16.17 -14.57 21.45
CA ASN A 80 16.48 -13.14 21.59
C ASN A 80 17.10 -12.66 20.29
N GLN A 81 16.32 -11.95 19.48
CA GLN A 81 16.75 -11.47 18.16
C GLN A 81 17.43 -10.09 18.24
N GLY A 82 17.63 -9.57 19.43
CA GLY A 82 18.10 -8.21 19.68
C GLY A 82 16.96 -7.21 19.86
N ASN A 83 17.22 -6.20 20.69
CA ASN A 83 16.22 -5.21 21.10
C ASN A 83 15.65 -4.44 19.90
N PHE A 84 16.45 -4.14 18.88
CA PHE A 84 15.97 -3.40 17.71
C PHE A 84 14.89 -4.18 16.97
N CYS A 85 15.18 -5.44 16.62
CA CYS A 85 14.25 -6.31 15.91
C CYS A 85 12.97 -6.55 16.72
N GLU A 86 13.09 -6.83 18.02
CA GLU A 86 11.94 -7.14 18.86
C GLU A 86 11.01 -5.94 19.07
N VAL A 87 11.56 -4.76 19.38
CA VAL A 87 10.75 -3.55 19.59
C VAL A 87 10.12 -3.11 18.27
N PHE A 88 10.86 -3.10 17.16
CA PHE A 88 10.29 -2.75 15.86
C PHE A 88 9.17 -3.72 15.44
N ASN A 89 9.39 -5.03 15.61
CA ASN A 89 8.38 -6.04 15.32
C ASN A 89 7.13 -5.85 16.19
N LEU A 90 7.29 -5.45 17.46
CA LEU A 90 6.16 -5.14 18.34
C LEU A 90 5.37 -3.93 17.83
N LEU A 91 6.04 -2.85 17.40
CA LEU A 91 5.37 -1.65 16.87
C LEU A 91 4.58 -1.94 15.59
N ILE A 92 5.17 -2.71 14.66
CA ILE A 92 4.51 -3.07 13.41
C ILE A 92 3.35 -4.04 13.65
N LYS A 93 3.51 -5.06 14.51
CA LYS A 93 2.43 -6.02 14.83
C LYS A 93 1.21 -5.39 15.49
N ARG A 94 1.34 -4.23 16.14
CA ARG A 94 0.22 -3.50 16.76
C ARG A 94 -0.56 -2.63 15.77
N ASN A 95 -0.08 -2.48 14.54
CA ASN A 95 -0.73 -1.68 13.51
C ASN A 95 -0.93 -2.54 12.25
N ASP A 96 -2.15 -3.08 12.10
CA ASP A 96 -2.50 -3.99 10.99
C ASP A 96 -2.25 -3.36 9.61
N GLU A 97 -2.50 -2.05 9.46
CA GLU A 97 -2.26 -1.33 8.21
C GLU A 97 -0.78 -1.32 7.85
N LEU A 98 0.08 -1.02 8.82
CA LEU A 98 1.52 -1.01 8.62
C LEU A 98 2.10 -2.41 8.51
N LEU A 99 1.56 -3.40 9.21
CA LEU A 99 1.95 -4.80 9.08
C LEU A 99 1.71 -5.31 7.66
N LEU A 100 0.51 -5.07 7.12
CA LEU A 100 0.16 -5.44 5.75
C LEU A 100 1.09 -4.74 4.74
N HIS A 101 1.32 -3.43 4.94
CA HIS A 101 2.19 -2.66 4.07
C HIS A 101 3.66 -3.11 4.16
N TYR A 102 4.15 -3.41 5.36
CA TYR A 102 5.49 -3.91 5.61
C TYR A 102 5.72 -5.24 4.91
N ASN A 103 4.80 -6.20 5.05
CA ASN A 103 4.87 -7.51 4.38
C ASN A 103 4.84 -7.39 2.85
N LYS A 104 4.19 -6.35 2.31
CA LYS A 104 4.18 -6.06 0.87
C LYS A 104 5.55 -5.57 0.39
N ILE A 105 6.26 -4.76 1.18
CA ILE A 105 7.54 -4.15 0.78
C ILE A 105 8.77 -4.96 1.22
N SER A 106 8.66 -5.81 2.24
CA SER A 106 9.79 -6.55 2.83
C SER A 106 10.47 -7.51 1.85
N ASN A 107 9.75 -7.95 0.82
CA ASN A 107 10.25 -8.88 -0.18
C ASN A 107 10.97 -8.20 -1.36
N VAL A 108 11.06 -6.85 -1.36
CA VAL A 108 11.58 -6.08 -2.50
C VAL A 108 13.12 -6.06 -2.54
N PHE A 109 13.80 -6.30 -1.42
CA PHE A 109 15.26 -6.36 -1.38
C PHE A 109 15.74 -7.48 -0.46
N THR A 110 16.13 -8.62 -1.05
CA THR A 110 16.69 -9.77 -0.33
C THR A 110 18.21 -9.73 -0.19
N GLY A 111 18.85 -8.66 -0.69
CA GLY A 111 20.29 -8.42 -0.49
C GLY A 111 21.15 -9.64 -0.78
N GLN A 112 20.91 -10.36 -1.87
CA GLN A 112 21.81 -11.43 -2.31
C GLN A 112 23.17 -10.82 -2.67
N PHE A 113 24.03 -10.69 -1.68
CA PHE A 113 25.47 -10.56 -1.88
C PHE A 113 25.95 -11.92 -2.42
N LYS A 114 26.43 -11.92 -3.67
CA LYS A 114 27.28 -12.99 -4.20
C LYS A 114 28.64 -12.96 -3.53
#